data_AF-A0A1J4K1Z3-F1
#
_entry.id   AF-A0A1J4K1Z3-F1
#
_cell.length_a   1.000
_cell.length_b   1.000
_cell.length_c   1.000
_cell.angle_alpha   90.00
_cell.angle_beta   90.00
_cell.angle_gamma   90.00
#
_symmetry.space_group_name_H-M   'P 1'
#
loop_
_entity.id
_entity.type
_entity.pdbx_description
1 polymer ?
#
loop_
_entity_poly.entity_id
_entity_poly.type
_entity_poly.pdbx_seq_one_letter_code
_entity_poly.pdbx_strand_id
1 'polypeptide(L)'
;MNISVLIYHIITSLWTRSQYAHFFGNISTLCFFLVYIPQIYMVFSLRSTEGFSLSSAKLKLLGSAFLCVNSIFKGDSLPLILYGFLNTVELIFLLLPFFLFNGEWKPLLYIGVVFIPLFICKFMPELIPFTDYIKPITQLMSNIPQLYQCMKVGTTRYVSMFSLHLHFGGSIFGFMMLIILQNFSFYSWFIYGNSFLQAFSVYIAAAWFGELRFFDAIEEENENENTSDGLNITLFTFNEEEQELDNKSSLDSDNEML
;
A
#
# COMPACT_ATOMS: atom_id res chain seq x y z
N MET A 1 40.78 29.44 -18.92
CA MET A 1 39.62 29.20 -18.04
C MET A 1 39.40 27.70 -17.96
N ASN A 2 39.32 27.12 -16.75
CA ASN A 2 39.28 25.67 -16.58
C ASN A 2 37.90 25.13 -17.00
N ILE A 3 37.86 24.12 -17.88
CA ILE A 3 36.60 23.60 -18.48
C ILE A 3 35.63 23.15 -17.38
N SER A 4 36.13 22.57 -16.28
CA SER A 4 35.30 22.16 -15.14
C SER A 4 34.60 23.33 -14.44
N VAL A 5 35.24 24.51 -14.37
CA VAL A 5 34.63 25.72 -13.78
C VAL A 5 33.56 26.28 -14.71
N LEU A 6 33.78 26.23 -16.03
CA LEU A 6 32.80 26.65 -17.03
C LEU A 6 31.58 25.73 -17.03
N ILE A 7 31.77 24.41 -16.99
CA ILE A 7 30.68 23.42 -16.89
C ILE A 7 29.91 23.62 -15.59
N TYR A 8 30.60 23.81 -14.45
CA TYR A 8 29.95 24.10 -13.17
C TYR A 8 29.13 25.39 -13.24
N HIS A 9 29.68 26.46 -13.82
CA HIS A 9 28.94 27.72 -13.96
C HIS A 9 27.75 27.60 -14.92
N ILE A 10 27.86 26.85 -16.02
CA ILE A 10 26.75 26.62 -16.94
C ILE A 10 25.65 25.81 -16.24
N ILE A 11 25.99 24.71 -15.56
CA ILE A 11 25.01 23.87 -14.84
C ILE A 11 24.34 24.65 -13.70
N THR A 12 25.09 25.43 -12.94
CA THR A 12 24.54 26.25 -11.83
C THR A 12 23.83 27.52 -12.30
N SER A 13 24.16 28.03 -13.49
CA SER A 13 23.47 29.15 -14.15
C SER A 13 22.09 28.75 -14.66
N LEU A 14 21.95 27.50 -15.14
CA LEU A 14 20.71 27.07 -15.79
C LEU A 14 19.53 26.90 -14.83
N TRP A 15 19.78 26.61 -13.54
CA TRP A 15 18.73 26.30 -12.57
C TRP A 15 18.97 27.01 -11.24
N THR A 16 17.97 27.75 -10.78
CA THR A 16 17.89 28.30 -9.43
C THR A 16 17.71 27.18 -8.40
N ARG A 17 18.11 27.44 -7.14
CA ARG A 17 17.91 26.50 -6.03
C ARG A 17 16.46 26.03 -5.89
N SER A 18 15.50 26.95 -6.09
CA SER A 18 14.07 26.65 -6.06
C SER A 18 13.67 25.66 -7.16
N GLN A 19 14.18 25.80 -8.38
CA GLN A 19 13.86 24.86 -9.47
C GLN A 19 14.38 23.45 -9.18
N TYR A 20 15.59 23.31 -8.61
CA TYR A 20 16.10 22.00 -8.18
C TYR A 20 15.22 21.37 -7.10
N ALA A 21 14.80 22.15 -6.10
CA ALA A 21 13.89 21.68 -5.07
C ALA A 21 12.55 21.19 -5.66
N HIS A 22 11.94 21.96 -6.56
CA HIS A 22 10.70 21.55 -7.23
C HIS A 22 10.87 20.27 -8.06
N PHE A 23 11.99 20.12 -8.75
CA PHE A 23 12.30 18.90 -9.49
C PHE A 23 12.35 17.67 -8.57
N PHE A 24 13.12 17.73 -7.48
CA PHE A 24 13.19 16.62 -6.52
C PHE A 24 11.84 16.37 -5.82
N GLY A 25 11.08 17.42 -5.50
CA GLY A 25 9.74 17.31 -4.94
C GLY A 25 8.76 16.61 -5.89
N ASN A 26 8.81 16.91 -7.18
CA ASN A 26 7.98 16.26 -8.20
C ASN A 26 8.35 14.79 -8.38
N ILE A 27 9.65 14.44 -8.42
CA ILE A 27 10.09 13.05 -8.48
C ILE A 27 9.65 12.29 -7.23
N SER A 28 9.84 12.87 -6.05
CA SER A 28 9.38 12.30 -4.78
C SER A 28 7.87 12.00 -4.81
N THR A 29 7.07 12.97 -5.26
CA THR A 29 5.62 12.83 -5.40
C THR A 29 5.25 11.73 -6.39
N LEU A 30 5.93 11.66 -7.54
CA LEU A 30 5.73 10.61 -8.53
C LEU A 30 6.05 9.22 -7.97
N CYS A 31 7.17 9.08 -7.24
CA CYS A 31 7.51 7.81 -6.58
C CYS A 31 6.42 7.38 -5.60
N PHE A 32 5.89 8.30 -4.80
CA PHE A 32 4.84 7.95 -3.86
C PHE A 32 3.48 7.69 -4.51
N PHE A 33 3.17 8.34 -5.63
CA PHE A 33 1.98 8.02 -6.43
C PHE A 33 2.06 6.61 -7.05
N LEU A 34 3.25 6.18 -7.45
CA LEU A 34 3.41 4.85 -8.04
C LEU A 34 3.53 3.75 -6.98
N VAL A 35 3.52 4.10 -5.69
CA VAL A 35 4.00 3.20 -4.64
C VAL A 35 3.09 2.01 -4.40
N TYR A 36 1.77 2.17 -4.56
CA TYR A 36 0.83 1.07 -4.30
C TYR A 36 0.43 0.32 -5.57
N ILE A 37 0.71 0.85 -6.76
CA ILE A 37 0.37 0.18 -8.03
C ILE A 37 0.95 -1.25 -8.11
N PRO A 38 2.23 -1.49 -7.78
CA PRO A 38 2.80 -2.83 -7.86
C PRO A 38 2.19 -3.78 -6.82
N GLN A 39 1.88 -3.27 -5.62
CA GLN A 39 1.19 -4.06 -4.60
C GLN A 39 -0.23 -4.44 -5.03
N ILE A 40 -0.98 -3.50 -5.62
CA ILE A 40 -2.31 -3.75 -6.19
C ILE A 40 -2.19 -4.83 -7.26
N TYR A 41 -1.29 -4.65 -8.23
CA TYR A 41 -1.06 -5.60 -9.31
C TYR A 41 -0.76 -7.01 -8.77
N MET A 42 0.16 -7.13 -7.81
CA MET A 42 0.54 -8.41 -7.21
C MET A 42 -0.65 -9.10 -6.53
N VAL A 43 -1.45 -8.37 -5.75
CA VAL A 43 -2.66 -8.93 -5.10
C VAL A 43 -3.69 -9.39 -6.14
N PHE A 44 -3.87 -8.66 -7.24
CA PHE A 44 -4.75 -9.07 -8.32
C PHE A 44 -4.21 -10.27 -9.11
N SER A 45 -2.90 -10.35 -9.31
CA SER A 45 -2.24 -11.48 -9.98
C SER A 45 -2.36 -12.76 -9.17
N LEU A 46 -2.14 -12.69 -7.85
CA LEU A 46 -2.22 -13.83 -6.95
C LEU A 46 -3.65 -14.24 -6.60
N ARG A 47 -4.66 -13.40 -6.94
CA ARG A 47 -6.08 -13.60 -6.55
C ARG A 47 -6.28 -13.85 -5.05
N SER A 48 -5.37 -13.35 -4.23
CA SER A 48 -5.34 -13.57 -2.79
C SER A 48 -4.85 -12.31 -2.07
N THR A 49 -5.40 -12.03 -0.90
CA THR A 49 -4.88 -10.99 0.00
C THR A 49 -3.99 -11.56 1.11
N GLU A 50 -3.56 -12.81 0.98
CA GLU A 50 -2.66 -13.43 1.95
C GLU A 50 -1.37 -12.62 2.09
N GLY A 51 -0.86 -12.52 3.32
CA GLY A 51 0.31 -11.71 3.66
C GLY A 51 0.10 -10.18 3.59
N PHE A 52 -1.02 -9.68 3.05
CA PHE A 52 -1.34 -8.25 3.05
C PHE A 52 -2.17 -7.86 4.28
N SER A 53 -1.69 -6.84 5.02
CA SER A 53 -2.32 -6.42 6.27
C SER A 53 -3.47 -5.44 6.05
N LEU A 54 -4.72 -5.91 6.19
CA LEU A 54 -5.92 -5.07 6.14
C LEU A 54 -5.87 -3.91 7.15
N SER A 55 -5.35 -4.16 8.36
CA SER A 55 -5.20 -3.14 9.40
C SER A 55 -4.24 -2.03 8.98
N SER A 56 -3.15 -2.39 8.30
CA SER A 56 -2.20 -1.41 7.73
C SER A 56 -2.89 -0.54 6.69
N ALA A 57 -3.63 -1.14 5.75
CA ALA A 57 -4.33 -0.41 4.69
C ALA A 57 -5.37 0.58 5.26
N LYS A 58 -6.15 0.17 6.27
CA LYS A 58 -7.14 1.04 6.95
C LYS A 58 -6.49 2.25 7.63
N LEU A 59 -5.39 2.05 8.35
CA LEU A 59 -4.66 3.15 9.00
C LEU A 59 -4.07 4.11 7.96
N LYS A 60 -3.49 3.58 6.89
CA LYS A 60 -2.95 4.39 5.80
C LYS A 60 -4.03 5.23 5.12
N LEU A 61 -5.22 4.67 4.91
CA LEU A 61 -6.37 5.37 4.29
C LEU A 61 -6.84 6.52 5.18
N LEU A 62 -6.94 6.30 6.50
CA LEU A 62 -7.26 7.36 7.46
C LEU A 62 -6.25 8.50 7.35
N GLY A 63 -4.96 8.18 7.38
CA GLY A 63 -3.89 9.17 7.26
C GLY A 63 -3.93 9.95 5.94
N SER A 64 -4.09 9.27 4.81
CA SER A 64 -4.11 9.94 3.49
C SER A 64 -5.33 10.83 3.32
N ALA A 65 -6.49 10.42 3.85
CA ALA A 65 -7.70 11.23 3.81
C ALA A 65 -7.53 12.55 4.59
N PHE A 66 -6.96 12.49 5.79
CA PHE A 66 -6.64 13.71 6.56
C PHE A 66 -5.65 14.61 5.83
N LEU A 67 -4.59 14.03 5.26
CA LEU A 67 -3.63 14.80 4.46
C LEU A 67 -4.32 15.52 3.28
N CYS A 68 -5.14 14.81 2.51
CA CYS A 68 -5.83 15.36 1.36
C CYS A 68 -6.72 16.55 1.74
N VAL A 69 -7.61 16.35 2.70
CA VAL A 69 -8.60 17.36 3.08
C VAL A 69 -7.96 18.53 3.79
N ASN A 70 -7.05 18.30 4.74
CA ASN A 70 -6.35 19.38 5.44
C ASN A 70 -5.59 20.26 4.44
N SER A 71 -4.91 19.66 3.45
CA SER A 71 -4.18 20.42 2.43
C SER A 71 -5.10 21.25 1.53
N ILE A 72 -6.30 20.76 1.19
CA ILE A 72 -7.30 21.54 0.46
C ILE A 72 -7.76 22.74 1.28
N PHE A 73 -8.12 22.53 2.55
CA PHE A 73 -8.66 23.60 3.41
C PHE A 73 -7.61 24.66 3.77
N LYS A 74 -6.34 24.28 3.94
CA LYS A 74 -5.23 25.21 4.17
C LYS A 74 -4.82 25.99 2.91
N GLY A 75 -5.23 25.53 1.73
CA GLY A 75 -4.73 26.07 0.46
C GLY A 75 -3.24 25.74 0.25
N ASP A 76 -2.83 24.52 0.65
CA ASP A 76 -1.47 24.04 0.40
C ASP A 76 -1.18 23.95 -1.10
N SER A 77 0.08 23.73 -1.46
CA SER A 77 0.47 23.62 -2.86
C SER A 77 -0.20 22.42 -3.55
N LEU A 78 -0.50 22.58 -4.86
CA LEU A 78 -1.13 21.54 -5.68
C LEU A 78 -0.45 20.16 -5.57
N PRO A 79 0.90 20.03 -5.56
CA PRO A 79 1.55 18.74 -5.38
C PRO A 79 1.18 18.02 -4.08
N LEU A 80 1.03 18.75 -2.97
CA LEU A 80 0.68 18.16 -1.68
C LEU A 80 -0.79 17.69 -1.67
N ILE A 81 -1.69 18.49 -2.26
CA ILE A 81 -3.10 18.12 -2.45
C ILE A 81 -3.21 16.86 -3.32
N LEU A 82 -2.50 16.81 -4.45
CA LEU A 82 -2.48 15.65 -5.34
C LEU A 82 -1.90 14.41 -4.64
N TYR A 83 -0.82 14.57 -3.87
CA TYR A 83 -0.24 13.48 -3.08
C TYR A 83 -1.24 12.89 -2.08
N GLY A 84 -1.97 13.73 -1.35
CA GLY A 84 -3.03 13.27 -0.44
C GLY A 84 -4.18 12.58 -1.17
N PHE A 85 -4.64 13.17 -2.28
CA PHE A 85 -5.75 12.65 -3.08
C PHE A 85 -5.42 11.30 -3.71
N LEU A 86 -4.31 11.20 -4.45
CA LEU A 86 -3.94 9.99 -5.19
C LEU A 86 -3.67 8.82 -4.25
N ASN A 87 -2.96 9.02 -3.14
CA ASN A 87 -2.81 7.97 -2.11
C ASN A 87 -4.16 7.49 -1.57
N THR A 88 -5.10 8.40 -1.35
CA THR A 88 -6.43 8.03 -0.84
C THR A 88 -7.15 7.15 -1.84
N VAL A 89 -7.07 7.49 -3.13
CA VAL A 89 -7.63 6.69 -4.22
C VAL A 89 -6.94 5.31 -4.30
N GLU A 90 -5.61 5.24 -4.33
CA GLU A 90 -4.86 3.99 -4.34
C GLU A 90 -5.19 3.08 -3.15
N LEU A 91 -5.33 3.64 -1.96
CA LEU A 91 -5.67 2.90 -0.76
C LEU A 91 -7.12 2.38 -0.78
N ILE A 92 -8.05 3.12 -1.39
CA ILE A 92 -9.39 2.60 -1.68
C ILE A 92 -9.31 1.40 -2.62
N PHE A 93 -8.53 1.49 -3.70
CA PHE A 93 -8.32 0.37 -4.62
C PHE A 93 -7.68 -0.84 -3.93
N LEU A 94 -6.76 -0.64 -2.98
CA LEU A 94 -6.17 -1.72 -2.17
C LEU A 94 -7.17 -2.41 -1.22
N LEU A 95 -8.30 -1.77 -0.89
CA LEU A 95 -9.35 -2.42 -0.09
C LEU A 95 -10.27 -3.31 -0.92
N LEU A 96 -10.36 -3.08 -2.24
CA LEU A 96 -11.25 -3.85 -3.12
C LEU A 96 -10.93 -5.35 -3.17
N PRO A 97 -9.65 -5.80 -3.27
CA PRO A 97 -9.32 -7.22 -3.25
C PRO A 97 -9.81 -7.98 -2.02
N PHE A 98 -9.85 -7.37 -0.84
CA PHE A 98 -10.37 -8.05 0.36
C PHE A 98 -11.85 -8.38 0.22
N PHE A 99 -12.60 -7.54 -0.47
CA PHE A 99 -14.00 -7.83 -0.80
C PHE A 99 -14.10 -8.88 -1.90
N LEU A 100 -13.35 -8.70 -2.99
CA LEU A 100 -13.47 -9.55 -4.17
C LEU A 100 -12.98 -10.99 -3.94
N PHE A 101 -11.92 -11.18 -3.15
CA PHE A 101 -11.27 -12.49 -3.00
C PHE A 101 -11.62 -13.19 -1.68
N ASN A 102 -11.85 -12.44 -0.59
CA ASN A 102 -12.21 -13.05 0.71
C ASN A 102 -13.71 -12.98 1.01
N GLY A 103 -14.51 -12.31 0.16
CA GLY A 103 -15.94 -12.08 0.43
C GLY A 103 -16.21 -11.14 1.61
N GLU A 104 -15.17 -10.45 2.13
CA GLU A 104 -15.32 -9.56 3.27
C GLU A 104 -15.84 -8.18 2.83
N TRP A 105 -17.07 -7.84 3.21
CA TRP A 105 -17.65 -6.53 2.90
C TRP A 105 -17.21 -5.41 3.88
N LYS A 106 -16.77 -5.78 5.09
CA LYS A 106 -16.36 -4.84 6.15
C LYS A 106 -15.27 -3.84 5.72
N PRO A 107 -14.24 -4.22 4.93
CA PRO A 107 -13.27 -3.27 4.36
C PRO A 107 -13.90 -2.13 3.57
N LEU A 108 -14.99 -2.36 2.82
CA LEU A 108 -15.63 -1.32 2.02
C LEU A 108 -16.26 -0.21 2.87
N LEU A 109 -16.74 -0.54 4.07
CA LEU A 109 -17.23 0.48 5.01
C LEU A 109 -16.16 1.50 5.39
N TYR A 110 -14.87 1.10 5.36
CA TYR A 110 -13.78 2.02 5.68
C TYR A 110 -13.56 3.09 4.61
N ILE A 111 -14.13 2.97 3.41
CA ILE A 111 -14.14 4.06 2.42
C ILE A 111 -14.86 5.29 3.01
N GLY A 112 -15.86 5.08 3.87
CA GLY A 112 -16.56 6.16 4.58
C GLY A 112 -15.65 7.01 5.48
N VAL A 113 -14.47 6.51 5.88
CA VAL A 113 -13.50 7.26 6.69
C VAL A 113 -13.03 8.54 5.98
N VAL A 114 -13.09 8.59 4.65
CA VAL A 114 -12.73 9.79 3.87
C VAL A 114 -13.61 11.00 4.20
N PHE A 115 -14.83 10.78 4.70
CA PHE A 115 -15.74 11.85 5.11
C PHE A 115 -15.45 12.42 6.50
N ILE A 116 -14.72 11.70 7.36
CA ILE A 116 -14.35 12.17 8.70
C ILE A 116 -13.54 13.48 8.65
N PRO A 117 -12.41 13.57 7.91
CA PRO A 117 -11.67 14.82 7.83
C PRO A 117 -12.47 15.94 7.15
N LEU A 118 -13.34 15.63 6.17
CA LEU A 118 -14.24 16.63 5.57
C LEU A 118 -15.17 17.24 6.63
N PHE A 119 -15.76 16.41 7.49
CA PHE A 119 -16.59 16.87 8.59
C PHE A 119 -15.80 17.72 9.58
N ILE A 120 -14.64 17.24 10.04
CA ILE A 120 -13.80 17.97 11.00
C ILE A 120 -13.35 19.32 10.44
N CYS A 121 -12.80 19.38 9.23
CA CYS A 121 -12.34 20.65 8.65
C CYS A 121 -13.49 21.63 8.40
N LYS A 122 -14.70 21.14 8.09
CA LYS A 122 -15.87 22.00 7.85
C LYS A 122 -16.45 22.59 9.13
N PHE A 123 -16.54 21.81 10.20
CA PHE A 123 -17.22 22.20 11.44
C PHE A 123 -16.30 22.62 12.58
N MET A 124 -15.04 22.16 12.57
CA MET A 124 -14.02 22.40 13.61
C MET A 124 -12.65 22.73 12.98
N PRO A 125 -12.54 23.80 12.17
CA PRO A 125 -11.31 24.14 11.46
C PRO A 125 -10.11 24.43 12.40
N GLU A 126 -10.35 24.81 13.65
CA GLU A 126 -9.34 24.96 14.69
C GLU A 126 -8.57 23.67 15.01
N LEU A 127 -9.10 22.51 14.63
CA LEU A 127 -8.43 21.22 14.79
C LEU A 127 -7.45 20.88 13.67
N ILE A 128 -7.40 21.66 12.58
CA ILE A 128 -6.51 21.40 11.43
C ILE A 128 -5.02 21.26 11.84
N PRO A 129 -4.45 22.15 12.66
CA PRO A 129 -3.04 22.03 13.08
C PRO A 129 -2.74 20.73 13.84
N PHE A 130 -3.71 20.18 14.58
CA PHE A 130 -3.56 18.93 15.31
C PHE A 130 -3.77 17.71 14.42
N THR A 131 -4.76 17.78 13.53
CA THR A 131 -5.10 16.67 12.62
C THR A 131 -4.07 16.47 11.52
N ASP A 132 -3.23 17.47 11.22
CA ASP A 132 -2.08 17.32 10.32
C ASP A 132 -1.13 16.20 10.76
N TYR A 133 -1.00 15.95 12.07
CA TYR A 133 -0.16 14.87 12.61
C TYR A 133 -0.75 13.47 12.41
N ILE A 134 -2.03 13.34 12.03
CA ILE A 134 -2.66 12.03 11.85
C ILE A 134 -1.98 11.25 10.73
N LYS A 135 -1.65 11.89 9.59
CA LYS A 135 -0.97 11.22 8.48
C LYS A 135 0.34 10.55 8.91
N PRO A 136 1.32 11.26 9.49
CA PRO A 136 2.57 10.62 9.83
C PRO A 136 2.45 9.62 10.99
N ILE A 137 1.57 9.86 11.98
CA ILE A 137 1.31 8.89 13.06
C ILE A 137 0.73 7.59 12.50
N THR A 138 -0.33 7.68 11.71
CA THR A 138 -0.96 6.50 11.09
C THR A 138 -0.01 5.77 10.15
N GLN A 139 0.84 6.49 9.42
CA GLN A 139 1.87 5.88 8.58
C GLN A 139 2.87 5.06 9.42
N LEU A 140 3.38 5.60 10.52
CA LEU A 140 4.26 4.86 11.44
C LEU A 140 3.54 3.64 12.04
N MET A 141 2.33 3.84 12.56
CA MET A 141 1.53 2.77 13.17
C MET A 141 1.15 1.68 12.17
N SER A 142 0.95 2.02 10.90
CA SER A 142 0.60 1.06 9.84
C SER A 142 1.75 0.13 9.46
N ASN A 143 3.01 0.50 9.77
CA ASN A 143 4.16 -0.34 9.50
C ASN A 143 4.22 -1.57 10.42
N ILE A 144 3.83 -1.39 11.69
CA ILE A 144 3.83 -2.45 12.71
C ILE A 144 3.00 -3.67 12.28
N PRO A 145 1.71 -3.54 11.91
CA PRO A 145 0.90 -4.70 11.52
C PRO A 145 1.33 -5.29 10.17
N GLN A 146 2.00 -4.52 9.30
CA GLN A 146 2.58 -5.04 8.06
C GLN A 146 3.79 -5.93 8.36
N LEU A 147 4.75 -5.45 9.16
CA LEU A 147 5.89 -6.24 9.59
C LEU A 147 5.47 -7.47 10.39
N TYR A 148 4.51 -7.31 11.31
CA TYR A 148 3.95 -8.43 12.08
C TYR A 148 3.38 -9.50 11.16
N GLN A 149 2.66 -9.11 10.11
CA GLN A 149 2.13 -10.06 9.13
C GLN A 149 3.25 -10.80 8.40
N CYS A 150 4.29 -10.11 7.95
CA CYS A 150 5.46 -10.76 7.34
C CYS A 150 6.12 -11.76 8.30
N MET A 151 6.30 -11.39 9.57
CA MET A 151 6.88 -12.27 10.58
C MET A 151 6.00 -13.48 10.88
N LYS A 152 4.67 -13.30 10.91
CA LYS A 152 3.71 -14.37 11.16
C LYS A 152 3.68 -15.40 10.03
N VAL A 153 3.70 -14.94 8.78
CA VAL A 153 3.69 -15.82 7.60
C VAL A 153 5.10 -16.38 7.31
N GLY A 154 6.16 -15.73 7.82
CA GLY A 154 7.54 -16.17 7.65
C GLY A 154 8.12 -15.82 6.28
N THR A 155 7.57 -14.82 5.59
CA THR A 155 8.00 -14.39 4.25
C THR A 155 7.60 -12.94 3.98
N THR A 156 8.29 -12.32 3.03
CA THR A 156 8.04 -11.00 2.44
C THR A 156 7.60 -11.07 0.97
N ARG A 157 7.34 -12.27 0.44
CA ARG A 157 6.85 -12.46 -0.95
C ARG A 157 5.53 -11.73 -1.23
N TYR A 158 4.67 -11.60 -0.22
CA TYR A 158 3.39 -10.89 -0.33
C TYR A 158 3.49 -9.36 -0.20
N VAL A 159 4.70 -8.81 -0.07
CA VAL A 159 4.96 -7.37 -0.09
C VAL A 159 5.78 -7.05 -1.33
N SER A 160 5.30 -6.14 -2.17
CA SER A 160 6.00 -5.75 -3.38
C SER A 160 7.29 -5.02 -3.04
N MET A 161 8.43 -5.57 -3.46
CA MET A 161 9.74 -4.97 -3.24
C MET A 161 9.93 -3.74 -4.12
N PHE A 162 9.33 -3.71 -5.31
CA PHE A 162 9.34 -2.52 -6.15
C PHE A 162 8.62 -1.34 -5.48
N SER A 163 7.52 -1.60 -4.78
CA SER A 163 6.82 -0.60 -3.95
C SER A 163 7.73 -0.04 -2.84
N LEU A 164 8.57 -0.89 -2.22
CA LEU A 164 9.54 -0.45 -1.21
C LEU A 164 10.67 0.39 -1.81
N HIS A 165 11.17 0.03 -3.00
CA HIS A 165 12.16 0.83 -3.74
C HIS A 165 11.61 2.22 -4.07
N LEU A 166 10.33 2.31 -4.46
CA LEU A 166 9.64 3.58 -4.68
C LEU A 166 9.48 4.39 -3.39
N HIS A 167 9.11 3.77 -2.26
CA HIS A 167 9.09 4.43 -0.96
C HIS A 167 10.47 4.98 -0.57
N PHE A 168 11.52 4.16 -0.72
CA PHE A 168 12.88 4.52 -0.37
C PHE A 168 13.40 5.67 -1.24
N GLY A 169 13.29 5.54 -2.57
CA GLY A 169 13.70 6.56 -3.53
C GLY A 169 12.92 7.87 -3.36
N GLY A 170 11.59 7.77 -3.21
CA GLY A 170 10.72 8.92 -2.93
C GLY A 170 11.14 9.66 -1.67
N SER A 171 11.58 8.95 -0.62
CA SER A 171 12.06 9.55 0.63
C SER A 171 13.40 10.26 0.45
N ILE A 172 14.35 9.66 -0.28
CA ILE A 172 15.64 10.29 -0.59
C ILE A 172 15.43 11.61 -1.35
N PHE A 173 14.63 11.59 -2.41
CA PHE A 173 14.34 12.81 -3.17
C PHE A 173 13.57 13.85 -2.33
N GLY A 174 12.68 13.40 -1.44
CA GLY A 174 12.01 14.26 -0.47
C GLY A 174 12.99 14.96 0.47
N PHE A 175 13.95 14.22 1.05
CA PHE A 175 15.00 14.81 1.89
C PHE A 175 15.89 15.78 1.12
N MET A 176 16.28 15.46 -0.12
CA MET A 176 17.05 16.38 -0.97
C MET A 176 16.30 17.69 -1.20
N MET A 177 15.00 17.63 -1.50
CA MET A 177 14.15 18.82 -1.62
C MET A 177 14.17 19.65 -0.33
N LEU A 178 13.98 19.03 0.85
CA LEU A 178 13.96 19.74 2.13
C LEU A 178 15.30 20.42 2.46
N ILE A 179 16.41 19.74 2.20
CA ILE A 179 17.77 20.28 2.39
C ILE A 179 18.00 21.50 1.48
N ILE A 180 17.61 21.42 0.21
CA ILE A 180 17.80 22.52 -0.77
C ILE A 180 16.93 23.73 -0.42
N LEU A 181 15.69 23.50 0.01
CA LEU A 181 14.79 24.57 0.48
C LEU A 181 15.18 25.13 1.84
N GLN A 182 16.12 24.49 2.56
CA GLN A 182 16.43 24.78 3.95
C GLN A 182 15.17 24.76 4.84
N ASN A 183 14.22 23.87 4.53
CA ASN A 183 12.99 23.71 5.28
C ASN A 183 13.24 22.73 6.43
N PHE A 184 13.31 23.25 7.65
CA PHE A 184 13.54 22.48 8.87
C PHE A 184 12.25 22.16 9.64
N SER A 185 11.09 22.21 8.98
CA SER A 185 9.83 21.80 9.61
C SER A 185 9.89 20.32 10.00
N PHE A 186 9.84 20.04 11.30
CA PHE A 186 9.83 18.69 11.84
C PHE A 186 8.78 17.81 11.16
N TYR A 187 7.61 18.38 10.86
CA TYR A 187 6.53 17.68 10.16
C TYR A 187 6.96 17.11 8.80
N SER A 188 7.56 17.92 7.94
CA SER A 188 7.97 17.49 6.61
C SER A 188 9.07 16.44 6.67
N TRP A 189 10.04 16.61 7.56
CA TRP A 189 11.08 15.61 7.81
C TRP A 189 10.50 14.30 8.32
N PHE A 190 9.49 14.35 9.18
CA PHE A 190 8.84 13.18 9.75
C PHE A 190 8.05 12.39 8.68
N ILE A 191 7.40 13.05 7.72
CA ILE A 191 6.72 12.37 6.59
C ILE A 191 7.71 11.54 5.76
N TYR A 192 8.80 12.16 5.28
CA TYR A 192 9.78 11.45 4.45
C TYR A 192 10.59 10.43 5.27
N GLY A 193 10.87 10.73 6.54
CA GLY A 193 11.50 9.80 7.47
C GLY A 193 10.68 8.55 7.72
N ASN A 194 9.37 8.67 7.87
CA ASN A 194 8.50 7.50 8.04
C ASN A 194 8.49 6.61 6.81
N SER A 195 8.47 7.18 5.60
CA SER A 195 8.54 6.41 4.35
C SER A 195 9.89 5.68 4.22
N PHE A 196 10.99 6.33 4.60
CA PHE A 196 12.32 5.72 4.64
C PHE A 196 12.38 4.56 5.64
N LEU A 197 11.92 4.78 6.87
CA LEU A 197 11.90 3.76 7.93
C LEU A 197 11.01 2.57 7.56
N GLN A 198 9.85 2.82 6.95
CA GLN A 198 8.97 1.77 6.46
C GLN A 198 9.70 0.88 5.45
N ALA A 199 10.28 1.45 4.40
CA ALA A 199 11.03 0.70 3.40
C ALA A 199 12.21 -0.06 4.02
N PHE A 200 13.01 0.63 4.83
CA PHE A 200 14.18 0.05 5.48
C PHE A 200 13.83 -1.13 6.40
N SER A 201 12.75 -1.01 7.18
CA SER A 201 12.32 -2.08 8.08
C SER A 201 11.90 -3.35 7.33
N VAL A 202 11.24 -3.21 6.18
CA VAL A 202 10.86 -4.37 5.36
C VAL A 202 12.06 -4.93 4.60
N TYR A 203 13.04 -4.11 4.20
CA TYR A 203 14.31 -4.63 3.67
C TYR A 203 15.07 -5.49 4.68
N ILE A 204 15.08 -5.10 5.96
CA ILE A 204 15.68 -5.93 7.02
C ILE A 204 14.95 -7.27 7.10
N ALA A 205 13.61 -7.26 7.10
CA ALA A 205 12.82 -8.49 7.10
C ALA A 205 13.10 -9.36 5.86
N ALA A 206 13.15 -8.77 4.67
CA ALA A 206 13.43 -9.47 3.43
C ALA A 206 14.85 -10.08 3.43
N ALA A 207 15.84 -9.33 3.92
CA ALA A 207 17.20 -9.84 4.09
C ALA A 207 17.26 -10.99 5.12
N TRP A 208 16.51 -10.89 6.22
CA TRP A 208 16.41 -11.93 7.24
C TRP A 208 15.84 -13.25 6.69
N PHE A 209 14.83 -13.18 5.83
CA PHE A 209 14.25 -14.35 5.16
C PHE A 209 15.04 -14.82 3.93
N GLY A 210 16.09 -14.09 3.51
CA GLY A 210 16.84 -14.42 2.29
C GLY A 210 16.09 -14.11 0.99
N GLU A 211 15.12 -13.18 1.02
CA GLU A 211 14.19 -12.86 -0.08
C GLU A 211 14.41 -11.45 -0.66
N LEU A 212 15.59 -10.85 -0.41
CA LEU A 212 15.93 -9.53 -0.94
C LEU A 212 15.99 -9.59 -2.47
N ARG A 213 15.02 -8.95 -3.13
CA ARG A 213 14.90 -8.89 -4.59
C ARG A 213 14.76 -7.46 -5.09
N PHE A 214 15.24 -7.22 -6.30
CA PHE A 214 15.14 -5.90 -6.92
C PHE A 214 13.77 -5.68 -7.59
N PHE A 215 13.29 -6.70 -8.29
CA PHE A 215 11.94 -6.73 -8.87
C PHE A 215 11.17 -7.89 -8.24
N ASP A 216 9.85 -7.72 -8.16
CA ASP A 216 8.96 -8.83 -7.84
C ASP A 216 8.95 -9.75 -9.06
N ALA A 217 9.51 -10.96 -8.91
CA ALA A 217 9.31 -11.99 -9.91
C ALA A 217 7.82 -12.32 -9.87
N ILE A 218 7.14 -12.18 -11.01
CA ILE A 218 5.86 -12.83 -11.20
C ILE A 218 6.23 -14.30 -11.24
N GLU A 219 6.15 -14.99 -10.09
CA GLU A 219 6.05 -16.43 -10.11
C GLU A 219 4.73 -16.70 -10.83
N GLU A 220 4.83 -16.91 -12.14
CA GLU A 220 3.83 -17.67 -12.87
C GLU A 220 3.87 -19.06 -12.21
N GLU A 221 3.17 -19.19 -11.09
CA GLU A 221 2.75 -20.48 -10.57
C GLU A 221 2.02 -21.13 -11.73
N ASN A 222 2.75 -21.95 -12.45
CA ASN A 222 2.21 -22.75 -13.53
C ASN A 222 1.04 -23.51 -12.92
N GLU A 223 -0.19 -23.16 -13.33
CA GLU A 223 -1.47 -23.85 -13.05
C GLU A 223 -1.44 -25.36 -13.40
N ASN A 224 -0.30 -25.89 -13.84
CA ASN A 224 -0.09 -27.27 -14.20
C ASN A 224 0.06 -28.24 -13.01
N GLU A 225 0.29 -27.77 -11.77
CA GLU A 225 0.26 -28.68 -10.60
C GLU A 225 -1.14 -28.80 -9.96
N ASN A 226 -1.98 -27.76 -10.00
CA ASN A 226 -3.31 -27.79 -9.36
C ASN A 226 -4.47 -28.28 -10.24
N THR A 227 -4.27 -28.44 -11.55
CA THR A 227 -5.29 -29.13 -12.37
C THR A 227 -5.38 -30.63 -12.02
N SER A 228 -4.33 -31.20 -11.43
CA SER A 228 -4.32 -32.62 -11.02
C SER A 228 -4.99 -32.85 -9.65
N ASP A 229 -4.78 -31.93 -8.69
CA ASP A 229 -5.34 -32.09 -7.34
C ASP A 229 -6.75 -31.49 -7.17
N GLY A 230 -7.09 -30.43 -7.92
CA GLY A 230 -8.45 -29.88 -7.96
C GLY A 230 -9.48 -30.82 -8.62
N LEU A 231 -9.06 -31.57 -9.64
CA LEU A 231 -9.90 -32.61 -10.26
C LEU A 231 -10.18 -33.75 -9.25
N ASN A 232 -9.18 -34.13 -8.45
CA ASN A 232 -9.33 -35.18 -7.45
C ASN A 232 -10.24 -34.78 -6.28
N ILE A 233 -10.17 -33.54 -5.80
CA ILE A 233 -11.06 -33.06 -4.70
C ILE A 233 -12.51 -32.90 -5.20
N THR A 234 -12.71 -32.42 -6.43
CA THR A 234 -14.05 -32.30 -7.01
C THR A 234 -14.66 -33.67 -7.32
N LEU A 235 -13.86 -34.65 -7.77
CA LEU A 235 -14.30 -36.05 -7.90
C LEU A 235 -14.60 -36.70 -6.55
N PHE A 236 -13.84 -36.38 -5.50
CA PHE A 236 -14.09 -36.92 -4.15
C PHE A 236 -15.39 -36.39 -3.56
N THR A 237 -15.66 -35.10 -3.70
CA THR A 237 -16.91 -34.48 -3.18
C THR A 237 -18.14 -34.91 -3.97
N PHE A 238 -18.03 -35.12 -5.28
CA PHE A 238 -19.14 -35.69 -6.08
C PHE A 238 -19.47 -37.14 -5.66
N ASN A 239 -18.46 -37.95 -5.35
CA ASN A 239 -18.66 -39.34 -4.92
C ASN A 239 -19.29 -39.47 -3.52
N GLU A 240 -19.03 -38.53 -2.60
CA GLU A 240 -19.66 -38.53 -1.27
C GLU A 240 -21.16 -38.16 -1.35
N GLU A 241 -21.54 -37.20 -2.20
CA GLU A 241 -22.95 -36.85 -2.39
C GLU A 241 -23.76 -37.97 -3.07
N GLU A 242 -23.15 -38.70 -4.03
CA GLU A 242 -23.80 -39.84 -4.71
C GLU A 242 -24.01 -41.02 -3.72
N GLN A 243 -23.06 -41.27 -2.81
CA GLN A 243 -23.21 -42.29 -1.76
C GLN A 243 -24.26 -41.95 -0.70
N GLU A 244 -24.45 -40.67 -0.35
CA GLU A 244 -25.54 -40.26 0.56
C GLU A 244 -26.93 -40.41 -0.08
N LEU A 245 -27.06 -40.17 -1.39
CA LEU A 245 -28.31 -40.32 -2.13
C LEU A 245 -28.74 -41.78 -2.27
N ASP A 246 -27.81 -42.69 -2.58
CA ASP A 246 -28.10 -44.13 -2.68
C ASP A 246 -28.49 -44.73 -1.32
N ASN A 247 -27.82 -44.33 -0.23
CA ASN A 247 -28.18 -44.77 1.12
C ASN A 247 -29.55 -44.25 1.58
N LYS A 248 -29.97 -43.06 1.16
CA LYS A 248 -31.34 -42.58 1.43
C LYS A 248 -32.41 -43.36 0.66
N SER A 249 -32.15 -43.75 -0.58
CA SER A 249 -33.14 -44.47 -1.40
C SER A 249 -33.45 -45.88 -0.86
N SER A 250 -32.45 -46.57 -0.28
CA SER A 250 -32.64 -47.90 0.28
C SER A 250 -33.47 -47.89 1.57
N LEU A 251 -33.31 -46.86 2.41
CA LEU A 251 -34.06 -46.71 3.66
C LEU A 251 -35.56 -46.43 3.46
N ASP A 252 -35.95 -45.75 2.37
CA ASP A 252 -37.36 -45.49 2.08
C ASP A 252 -38.09 -46.73 1.54
N SER A 253 -37.38 -47.66 0.88
CA SER A 253 -37.99 -48.89 0.34
C SER A 253 -38.41 -49.91 1.41
N ASP A 254 -37.78 -49.88 2.60
CA ASP A 254 -38.11 -50.79 3.70
C ASP A 254 -39.34 -50.32 4.53
N ASN A 255 -39.72 -49.04 4.42
CA ASN A 255 -40.87 -48.47 5.15
C ASN A 255 -42.23 -48.66 4.44
N GLU A 256 -42.27 -49.15 3.20
CA GLU A 256 -43.53 -49.43 2.49
C GLU A 256 -44.04 -50.88 2.68
N MET A 257 -43.36 -51.73 3.45
CA MET A 257 -43.75 -53.13 3.71
C MET A 257 -44.38 -53.39 5.10
N LEU A 258 -44.77 -52.35 5.83
CA LEU A 258 -45.50 -52.43 7.11
C LEU A 258 -46.89 -51.80 7.00
#